data_AF-A0A915UQ06-F1
#
_entry.id   AF-A0A915UQ06-F1
#
_cell.length_a   1.000
_cell.length_b   1.000
_cell.length_c   1.000
_cell.angle_alpha   90.00
_cell.angle_beta   90.00
_cell.angle_gamma   90.00
#
_symmetry.space_group_name_H-M   'P 1'
#
loop_
_entity.id
_entity.type
_entity.pdbx_description
1 polymer ?
#
loop_
_entity_poly.entity_id
_entity_poly.type
_entity_poly.pdbx_seq_one_letter_code
_entity_poly.pdbx_strand_id
1 'polypeptide(L)' 'MPANGTATLNDFPIFPVEYFDQQPLVQLYPQNGGFDRETGKTNVRQRLNVVIYGKTVAGRRVTARFDYTVNFFYQSL' A
#
# COMPACT_ATOMS: atom_id res chain seq x y z
N MET A 1 -7.04 21.13 -8.02
CA MET A 1 -5.72 20.49 -8.24
C MET A 1 -5.35 20.75 -9.69
N PRO A 2 -4.22 21.37 -10.03
CA PRO A 2 -3.85 21.55 -11.44
C PRO A 2 -3.45 20.21 -12.04
N ALA A 3 -3.78 19.99 -13.30
CA ALA A 3 -3.71 18.69 -13.97
C ALA A 3 -2.28 18.17 -14.27
N ASN A 4 -1.22 18.94 -13.98
CA ASN A 4 0.17 18.61 -14.34
C ASN A 4 1.16 18.70 -13.15
N GLY A 5 0.71 18.45 -11.92
CA GLY A 5 1.59 18.46 -10.75
C GLY A 5 2.41 17.17 -10.65
N THR A 6 3.73 17.25 -10.86
CA THR A 6 4.66 16.17 -10.47
C THR A 6 4.86 16.18 -8.95
N ALA A 7 4.58 15.06 -8.30
CA ALA A 7 4.88 14.85 -6.88
C ALA A 7 6.14 13.98 -6.76
N THR A 8 7.19 14.52 -6.14
CA THR A 8 8.39 13.75 -5.78
C THR A 8 8.16 13.14 -4.40
N LEU A 9 8.13 11.82 -4.31
CA LEU A 9 8.12 11.13 -3.01
C LEU A 9 9.55 11.08 -2.47
N ASN A 10 9.84 11.94 -1.50
CA ASN A 10 11.07 11.88 -0.71
C ASN A 10 10.78 11.11 0.58
N ASP A 11 11.73 10.30 1.04
CA ASP A 11 11.62 9.49 2.26
C ASP A 11 10.41 8.55 2.28
N PHE A 12 10.02 8.01 1.11
CA PHE A 12 9.04 6.92 1.12
C PHE A 12 9.66 5.78 1.92
N PRO A 13 9.00 5.30 2.99
CA PRO A 13 9.51 4.15 3.72
C PRO A 13 9.53 2.99 2.73
N ILE A 14 10.72 2.68 2.22
CA ILE A 14 10.95 1.41 1.56
C ILE A 14 10.82 0.41 2.69
N PHE A 15 9.66 -0.24 2.75
CA PHE A 15 9.45 -1.30 3.71
C PHE A 15 10.53 -2.36 3.43
N PRO A 16 11.32 -2.74 4.44
CA PRO A 16 12.25 -3.85 4.32
C PRO A 16 11.50 -5.07 3.81
N VAL A 17 12.14 -5.89 2.97
CA VAL A 17 11.47 -7.05 2.36
C VAL A 17 10.95 -8.03 3.43
N GLU A 18 11.58 -8.03 4.60
CA GLU A 18 11.22 -8.84 5.77
C GLU A 18 9.84 -8.48 6.35
N TYR A 19 9.29 -7.30 6.04
CA TYR A 19 7.91 -6.98 6.41
C TYR A 19 6.90 -7.87 5.70
N PHE A 20 7.24 -8.40 4.52
CA PHE A 20 6.40 -9.38 3.84
C PHE A 20 6.34 -10.71 4.58
N ASP A 21 7.27 -11.03 5.47
CA ASP A 21 7.25 -12.24 6.30
C ASP A 21 6.34 -12.13 7.52
N GLN A 22 5.80 -10.94 7.81
CA GLN A 22 4.92 -10.69 8.96
C GLN A 22 3.44 -10.80 8.57
N GLN A 23 2.59 -11.17 9.54
CA GLN A 23 1.14 -11.07 9.36
C GLN A 23 0.73 -9.59 9.22
N PRO A 24 -0.20 -9.23 8.31
CA PRO A 24 -0.97 -10.06 7.40
C PRO A 24 -0.36 -10.09 5.98
N LEU A 25 0.92 -9.78 5.79
CA LEU A 25 1.57 -9.74 4.47
C LEU A 25 2.14 -11.11 4.04
N VAL A 26 2.50 -11.96 5.00
CA VAL A 26 3.05 -13.31 4.75
C VAL A 26 2.12 -14.20 3.93
N GLN A 27 0.82 -13.97 4.01
CA GLN A 27 -0.14 -14.67 3.16
C GLN A 27 0.06 -14.36 1.67
N LEU A 28 0.59 -13.19 1.29
CA LEU A 28 0.83 -12.82 -0.11
C LEU A 28 1.82 -13.74 -0.83
N TYR A 29 2.64 -14.50 -0.10
CA TYR A 29 3.52 -15.50 -0.72
C TYR A 29 2.72 -16.64 -1.34
N PRO A 30 3.05 -17.06 -2.59
CA PRO A 30 2.36 -18.16 -3.26
C PRO A 30 2.34 -19.45 -2.43
N GLN A 31 3.45 -19.78 -1.75
CA GLN A 31 3.54 -20.95 -0.86
C GLN A 31 2.57 -20.92 0.33
N ASN A 32 2.03 -19.75 0.70
CA ASN A 32 1.13 -19.60 1.85
C ASN A 32 -0.35 -19.75 1.52
N GLY A 33 -0.67 -20.20 0.30
CA GLY A 33 -1.91 -20.93 0.03
C GLY A 33 -2.83 -20.30 -1.01
N GLY A 34 -2.58 -19.09 -1.49
CA GLY A 34 -3.45 -18.48 -2.49
C GLY A 34 -4.84 -18.09 -1.98
N PHE A 35 -5.03 -18.09 -0.65
CA PHE A 35 -6.25 -17.70 0.01
C PHE A 35 -5.96 -16.91 1.30
N ASP A 36 -6.83 -15.95 1.58
CA ASP A 36 -6.89 -15.25 2.86
C ASP A 36 -7.35 -16.24 3.94
N ARG A 37 -6.52 -16.46 4.97
CA ARG A 37 -6.78 -17.44 6.03
C ARG A 37 -7.94 -17.03 6.95
N GLU A 38 -8.24 -15.73 7.05
CA GLU A 38 -9.32 -15.23 7.89
C GLU A 38 -10.68 -15.36 7.19
N THR A 39 -10.71 -15.30 5.86
CA THR A 39 -11.96 -15.25 5.08
C THR A 39 -12.19 -16.44 4.13
N GLY A 40 -11.18 -17.26 3.89
CA GLY A 40 -11.20 -18.37 2.93
C GLY A 40 -11.28 -17.95 1.46
N LYS A 41 -11.14 -16.66 1.17
CA LYS A 41 -11.26 -16.13 -0.20
C LYS A 41 -9.92 -16.17 -0.93
N THR A 42 -9.97 -16.30 -2.25
CA THR A 42 -8.77 -16.27 -3.13
C THR A 42 -8.23 -14.86 -3.38
N ASN A 43 -8.73 -13.86 -2.64
CA ASN A 43 -8.25 -12.50 -2.66
C ASN A 43 -7.87 -12.07 -1.24
N VAL A 44 -6.71 -11.45 -1.10
CA VAL A 44 -6.30 -10.82 0.15
C VAL A 44 -6.59 -9.34 0.05
N ARG A 45 -7.45 -8.83 0.95
CA ARG A 45 -7.80 -7.40 1.00
C ARG A 45 -7.03 -6.71 2.11
N GLN A 46 -6.31 -5.65 1.76
CA GLN A 46 -5.62 -4.80 2.73
C GLN A 46 -6.08 -3.36 2.63
N ARG A 47 -6.21 -2.69 3.78
CA ARG A 47 -6.50 -1.26 3.85
C ARG A 47 -5.23 -0.52 4.24
N LEU A 48 -4.76 0.32 3.33
CA LEU A 48 -3.63 1.21 3.55
C LEU A 48 -4.15 2.55 4.07
N ASN A 49 -3.58 3.03 5.17
CA ASN A 49 -3.73 4.42 5.58
C ASN A 49 -2.55 5.22 5.00
N VAL A 50 -2.83 6.03 3.99
CA VAL A 50 -1.80 6.80 3.29
C VAL A 50 -1.77 8.21 3.84
N VAL A 51 -0.58 8.67 4.21
CA VAL A 51 -0.32 10.06 4.61
C VAL A 51 0.78 10.63 3.73
N ILE A 52 0.47 11.72 3.04
CA ILE A 52 1.41 12.46 2.20
C ILE A 52 1.67 13.81 2.84
N TYR A 53 2.94 14.11 3.08
CA TYR A 53 3.40 15.41 3.55
C TYR A 53 4.06 16.18 2.41
N GLY A 54 3.79 17.48 2.31
CA GLY A 54 4.38 18.30 1.27
C GLY A 54 4.31 19.80 1.55
N LYS A 55 4.69 20.59 0.54
CA LYS A 55 4.58 22.04 0.52
C LYS A 55 3.99 22.49 -0.82
N THR A 56 3.14 23.51 -0.81
CA THR A 56 2.69 24.17 -2.04
C THR A 56 3.84 24.95 -2.67
N VAL A 57 3.66 25.39 -3.93
CA VAL A 57 4.63 26.30 -4.59
C VAL A 57 4.88 27.57 -3.78
N ALA A 58 3.87 28.06 -3.05
CA ALA A 58 3.99 29.21 -2.15
C ALA A 58 4.60 28.87 -0.77
N GLY A 59 5.13 27.65 -0.58
CA GLY A 59 5.81 27.21 0.64
C GLY A 59 4.89 26.77 1.79
N ARG A 60 3.56 26.80 1.61
CA ARG A 60 2.61 26.38 2.66
C ARG A 60 2.63 24.87 2.83
N ARG A 61 2.81 24.39 4.07
CA ARG A 61 2.74 22.96 4.39
C ARG A 61 1.36 22.40 4.07
N VAL A 62 1.32 21.24 3.45
CA VAL A 62 0.11 20.49 3.15
C VAL A 62 0.27 19.05 3.62
N THR A 63 -0.83 18.48 4.12
CA THR A 63 -0.93 17.07 4.49
C THR A 63 -2.18 16.51 3.82
N ALA A 64 -2.05 15.41 3.11
CA ALA A 64 -3.18 14.64 2.61
C ALA A 64 -3.21 13.30 3.35
N ARG A 65 -4.39 12.92 3.85
CA ARG A 65 -4.62 11.60 4.44
C ARG A 65 -5.81 10.96 3.75
N PHE A 66 -5.64 9.74 3.29
CA PHE A 66 -6.72 8.97 2.69
C PHE A 66 -6.48 7.48 2.89
N ASP A 67 -7.57 6.72 2.87
CA ASP A 67 -7.50 5.27 2.90
C ASP A 67 -7.58 4.71 1.48
N TYR A 68 -6.76 3.71 1.20
CA TYR A 68 -6.76 3.00 -0.06
C TYR A 68 -6.89 1.50 0.18
N THR A 69 -7.85 0.87 -0.49
CA THR A 69 -8.01 -0.59 -0.41
C THR A 69 -7.25 -1.23 -1.55
N VAL A 70 -6.32 -2.12 -1.21
CA VAL A 70 -5.61 -2.97 -2.17
C VAL A 70 -6.20 -4.37 -2.12
N ASN A 71 -6.50 -4.95 -3.27
CA ASN A 71 -6.87 -6.36 -3.39
C ASN A 71 -5.76 -7.07 -4.13
N PHE A 72 -5.17 -8.08 -3.50
CA PHE A 72 -4.21 -8.99 -4.12
C PHE A 72 -4.95 -10.23 -4.58
N PHE A 73 -4.79 -10.56 -5.86
CA PHE A 73 -5.34 -11.77 -6.46
C PHE A 73 -4.19 -12.69 -6.80
N TYR A 74 -4.29 -13.96 -6.41
CA TYR A 74 -3.32 -14.96 -6.85
C TYR A 74 -3.64 -15.36 -8.27
N GLN A 75 -2.65 -15.30 -9.15
CA GLN A 75 -2.75 -15.84 -10.50
C GLN A 75 -2.23 -17.28 -10.46
N SER A 76 -3.09 -18.25 -10.78
CA SER A 76 -2.63 -19.61 -11.07
C SER A 76 -1.84 -19.59 -12.39
N LEU A 77 -0.61 -20.11 -12.35
CA LEU A 77 0.19 -20.39 -13.55
C LEU A 77 -0.40 -21.55 -14.35
#